data_AF-A0A4Q3ALQ7-F1
#
_entry.id   AF-A0A4Q3ALQ7-F1
#
_cell.length_a   1.000
_cell.length_b   1.000
_cell.length_c   1.000
_cell.angle_alpha   90.00
_cell.angle_beta   90.00
_cell.angle_gamma   90.00
#
_symmetry.space_group_name_H-M   'P 1'
#
loop_
_entity.id
_entity.type
_entity.pdbx_description
1 polymer ?
#
loop_
_entity_poly.entity_id
_entity_poly.type
_entity_poly.pdbx_seq_one_letter_code
_entity_poly.pdbx_strand_id
1 'polypeptide(L)'
;GLDQFAPLFDAGAVDVVQAGSVWGITHFLRVAMAAHSRNLPVSPVGYDANPIAHAAAALPNMIGIEVQDLNWPIGLTVDQQIGDGGIRLGDAPGLGIIVDEAVIGSGSGAGWSSEGGPHRRPRQAGLRLVPERPLVAE
;
A
#
# COMPACT_ATOMS: atom_id res chain seq x y z
N GLY A 1 -7.83 13.27 8.81
CA GLY A 1 -7.38 11.89 9.03
C GLY A 1 -8.45 11.08 9.71
N LEU A 2 -8.37 10.90 11.03
CA LEU A 2 -9.34 10.12 11.82
C LEU A 2 -10.79 10.63 11.75
N ASP A 3 -10.98 11.94 11.58
CA ASP A 3 -12.26 12.59 11.33
C ASP A 3 -12.99 12.02 10.09
N GLN A 4 -12.27 11.48 9.11
CA GLN A 4 -12.88 10.79 7.97
C GLN A 4 -13.34 9.37 8.30
N PHE A 5 -12.78 8.76 9.35
CA PHE A 5 -13.12 7.41 9.80
C PHE A 5 -14.21 7.42 10.89
N ALA A 6 -14.25 8.46 11.72
CA ALA A 6 -15.17 8.53 12.86
C ALA A 6 -16.66 8.31 12.45
N PRO A 7 -17.20 8.95 11.38
CA PRO A 7 -18.57 8.69 10.95
C PRO A 7 -18.81 7.24 10.51
N LEU A 8 -17.80 6.58 9.91
CA LEU A 8 -17.90 5.18 9.50
C LEU A 8 -17.96 4.26 10.72
N PHE A 9 -17.16 4.56 11.73
CA PHE A 9 -17.15 3.81 12.99
C PHE A 9 -18.46 4.00 13.76
N ASP A 10 -18.95 5.23 13.87
CA ASP A 10 -20.17 5.55 14.63
C ASP A 10 -21.40 4.91 13.98
N ALA A 11 -21.40 4.80 12.64
CA ALA A 11 -22.46 4.14 11.90
C ALA A 11 -22.32 2.61 11.80
N GLY A 12 -21.22 2.02 12.29
CA GLY A 12 -20.93 0.60 12.08
C GLY A 12 -20.83 0.22 10.61
N ALA A 13 -20.32 1.13 9.77
CA ALA A 13 -20.38 1.02 8.31
C ALA A 13 -19.24 0.20 7.69
N VAL A 14 -18.32 -0.32 8.50
CA VAL A 14 -17.14 -1.07 8.04
C VAL A 14 -16.83 -2.26 8.94
N ASP A 15 -16.49 -3.39 8.32
CA ASP A 15 -16.01 -4.60 9.00
C ASP A 15 -14.48 -4.73 8.95
N VAL A 16 -13.82 -4.06 8.00
CA VAL A 16 -12.36 -4.01 7.85
C VAL A 16 -11.95 -2.58 7.55
N VAL A 17 -10.99 -2.06 8.33
CA VAL A 17 -10.54 -0.67 8.19
C VAL A 17 -9.30 -0.61 7.30
N GLN A 18 -9.37 0.19 6.23
CA GLN A 18 -8.29 0.34 5.27
C GLN A 18 -7.79 1.79 5.25
N ALA A 19 -6.55 2.00 5.69
CA ALA A 19 -5.85 3.26 5.55
C ALA A 19 -4.85 3.17 4.40
N GLY A 20 -4.76 4.21 3.57
CA GLY A 20 -3.73 4.28 2.54
C GLY A 20 -2.34 4.40 3.16
N SER A 21 -1.40 3.58 2.68
CA SER A 21 -0.05 3.52 3.26
C SER A 21 0.72 4.84 3.11
N VAL A 22 0.36 5.62 2.08
CA VAL A 22 0.91 6.94 1.77
C VAL A 22 0.64 8.01 2.83
N TRP A 23 -0.29 7.77 3.77
CA TRP A 23 -0.60 8.73 4.84
C TRP A 23 0.36 8.65 6.04
N GLY A 24 1.31 7.71 6.02
CA GLY A 24 2.42 7.62 6.96
C GLY A 24 2.09 6.89 8.28
N ILE A 25 3.16 6.58 9.03
CA ILE A 25 3.14 5.75 10.24
C ILE A 25 2.15 6.29 11.28
N THR A 26 2.28 7.57 11.65
CA THR A 26 1.48 8.18 12.73
C THR A 26 -0.01 8.14 12.42
N HIS A 27 -0.39 8.38 11.17
CA HIS A 27 -1.79 8.30 10.76
C HIS A 27 -2.29 6.85 10.86
N PHE A 28 -1.54 5.91 10.30
CA PHE A 28 -1.91 4.49 10.32
C PHE A 28 -2.06 3.95 11.74
N LEU A 29 -1.11 4.19 12.63
CA LEU A 29 -1.19 3.75 14.03
C LEU A 29 -2.43 4.32 14.74
N ARG A 30 -2.76 5.59 14.51
CA ARG A 30 -3.95 6.23 15.09
C ARG A 30 -5.24 5.60 14.59
N VAL A 31 -5.35 5.31 13.29
CA VAL A 31 -6.51 4.64 12.70
C VAL A 31 -6.61 3.20 13.20
N ALA A 32 -5.49 2.47 13.23
CA ALA A 32 -5.46 1.07 13.67
C ALA A 32 -5.84 0.91 15.14
N MET A 33 -5.35 1.79 16.03
CA MET A 33 -5.76 1.77 17.44
C MET A 33 -7.23 2.16 17.63
N ALA A 34 -7.74 3.11 16.85
CA ALA A 34 -9.16 3.45 16.88
C ALA A 34 -10.04 2.28 16.43
N ALA A 35 -9.62 1.55 15.39
CA ALA A 35 -10.27 0.33 14.92
C ALA A 35 -10.19 -0.80 15.97
N HIS A 36 -9.00 -1.00 16.57
CA HIS A 36 -8.79 -2.04 17.57
C HIS A 36 -9.68 -1.86 18.79
N SER A 37 -9.86 -0.62 19.26
CA SER A 37 -10.78 -0.31 20.38
C SER A 37 -12.25 -0.66 20.10
N ARG A 38 -12.60 -0.91 18.84
CA ARG A 38 -13.94 -1.30 18.36
C ARG A 38 -13.99 -2.74 17.89
N ASN A 39 -12.97 -3.55 18.20
CA ASN A 39 -12.83 -4.93 17.72
C ASN A 39 -12.81 -5.07 16.20
N LEU A 40 -12.38 -4.03 15.48
CA LEU A 40 -12.29 -4.07 14.03
C LEU A 40 -10.85 -4.41 13.58
N PRO A 41 -10.69 -5.31 12.61
CA PRO A 41 -9.41 -5.57 11.96
C PRO A 41 -8.99 -4.43 11.02
N VAL A 42 -7.70 -4.37 10.71
CA VAL A 42 -7.14 -3.44 9.73
C VAL A 42 -6.42 -4.16 8.59
N SER A 43 -6.53 -3.57 7.40
CA SER A 43 -5.76 -3.96 6.22
C SER A 43 -5.37 -2.73 5.39
N PRO A 44 -4.16 -2.16 5.59
CA PRO A 44 -3.73 -0.99 4.84
C PRO A 44 -3.55 -1.30 3.36
N VAL A 45 -3.74 -0.27 2.54
CA VAL A 45 -3.70 -0.33 1.08
C VAL A 45 -2.49 0.39 0.49
N GLY A 46 -2.04 -0.02 -0.68
CA GLY A 46 -0.97 0.63 -1.42
C GLY A 46 0.43 0.45 -0.84
N TYR A 47 0.79 -0.74 -0.35
CA TYR A 47 2.17 -1.02 0.03
C TYR A 47 3.07 -1.18 -1.20
N ASP A 48 4.15 -0.40 -1.23
CA ASP A 48 5.25 -0.50 -2.19
C ASP A 48 6.48 0.16 -1.53
N ALA A 49 7.38 -0.66 -0.98
CA ALA A 49 8.59 -0.24 -0.27
C ALA A 49 8.40 0.95 0.68
N ASN A 50 7.31 0.98 1.47
CA ASN A 50 6.97 2.12 2.32
C ASN A 50 6.97 1.77 3.82
N PRO A 51 6.90 2.76 4.72
CA PRO A 51 7.11 2.54 6.15
C PRO A 51 6.03 1.70 6.85
N ILE A 52 4.90 1.41 6.20
CA ILE A 52 3.75 0.79 6.87
C ILE A 52 3.98 -0.66 7.22
N ALA A 53 4.83 -1.42 6.50
CA ALA A 53 5.12 -2.81 6.88
C ALA A 53 5.71 -2.93 8.29
N HIS A 54 6.61 -2.00 8.66
CA HIS A 54 7.17 -1.92 10.02
C HIS A 54 6.10 -1.59 11.07
N ALA A 55 5.25 -0.60 10.78
CA ALA A 55 4.16 -0.22 11.69
C ALA A 55 3.10 -1.33 11.84
N ALA A 56 2.80 -2.04 10.75
CA ALA A 56 1.86 -3.15 10.71
C ALA A 56 2.31 -4.32 11.59
N ALA A 57 3.61 -4.66 11.58
CA ALA A 57 4.15 -5.73 12.40
C ALA A 57 3.96 -5.50 13.92
N ALA A 58 3.73 -4.25 14.36
CA ALA A 58 3.52 -3.90 15.75
C ALA A 58 2.03 -3.88 16.18
N LEU A 59 1.08 -4.09 15.25
CA LEU A 59 -0.35 -3.95 15.51
C LEU A 59 -1.04 -5.30 15.74
N PRO A 60 -1.89 -5.42 16.79
CA PRO A 60 -2.52 -6.68 17.15
C PRO A 60 -3.73 -7.06 16.29
N ASN A 61 -4.26 -6.13 15.48
CA ASN A 61 -5.48 -6.32 14.70
C ASN A 61 -5.24 -6.32 13.18
N MET A 62 -4.00 -6.60 12.74
CA MET A 62 -3.69 -6.80 11.33
C MET A 62 -4.34 -8.07 10.79
N ILE A 63 -4.97 -7.99 9.63
CA ILE A 63 -5.43 -9.18 8.88
C ILE A 63 -4.79 -9.31 7.49
N GLY A 64 -4.12 -8.27 7.00
CA GLY A 64 -3.39 -8.30 5.72
C GLY A 64 -2.88 -6.92 5.31
N ILE A 65 -2.05 -6.86 4.28
CA ILE A 65 -1.51 -5.62 3.70
C ILE A 65 -1.51 -5.79 2.18
N GLU A 66 -2.05 -4.80 1.45
CA GLU A 66 -2.06 -4.84 -0.01
C GLU A 66 -0.67 -4.51 -0.57
N VAL A 67 -0.01 -5.50 -1.17
CA VAL A 67 1.25 -5.34 -1.90
C VAL A 67 0.94 -4.99 -3.35
N GLN A 68 1.40 -3.83 -3.84
CA GLN A 68 1.12 -3.38 -5.21
C GLN A 68 2.03 -4.01 -6.28
N ASP A 69 3.29 -4.26 -5.94
CA ASP A 69 4.27 -4.89 -6.82
C ASP A 69 5.13 -5.87 -6.02
N LEU A 70 5.55 -6.95 -6.67
CA LEU A 70 6.48 -7.93 -6.08
C LEU A 70 7.95 -7.54 -6.31
N ASN A 71 8.19 -6.57 -7.19
CA ASN A 71 9.50 -5.98 -7.45
C ASN A 71 9.64 -4.67 -6.67
N TRP A 72 10.88 -4.34 -6.33
CA TRP A 72 11.18 -3.09 -5.67
C TRP A 72 11.29 -1.93 -6.67
N PRO A 73 10.90 -0.70 -6.28
CA PRO A 73 11.03 0.46 -7.14
C PRO A 73 12.47 0.69 -7.60
N ILE A 74 12.62 1.14 -8.84
CA ILE A 74 13.92 1.45 -9.44
C ILE A 74 14.68 2.45 -8.56
N GLY A 75 15.96 2.16 -8.31
CA GLY A 75 16.82 2.99 -7.48
C GLY A 75 16.61 2.81 -5.97
N LEU A 76 15.77 1.87 -5.54
CA LEU A 76 15.68 1.46 -4.14
C LEU A 76 16.30 0.08 -3.95
N THR A 77 17.18 -0.03 -2.94
CA THR A 77 17.54 -1.32 -2.36
C THR A 77 16.74 -1.49 -1.08
N VAL A 78 15.96 -2.58 -1.00
CA VAL A 78 15.03 -2.83 0.11
C VAL A 78 15.40 -4.14 0.80
N ASP A 79 15.70 -4.06 2.09
CA ASP A 79 15.95 -5.19 2.98
C ASP A 79 14.63 -5.77 3.50
N GLN A 80 13.80 -6.24 2.58
CA GLN A 80 12.54 -6.93 2.84
C GLN A 80 12.39 -8.06 1.82
N GLN A 81 11.62 -9.09 2.17
CA GLN A 81 11.32 -10.21 1.28
C GLN A 81 9.81 -10.37 1.18
N ILE A 82 9.29 -10.46 -0.04
CA ILE A 82 7.90 -10.84 -0.28
C ILE A 82 7.89 -12.32 -0.67
N GLY A 83 7.23 -13.14 0.13
CA GLY A 83 7.22 -14.59 -0.03
C GLY A 83 6.28 -15.27 0.95
N ASP A 84 5.86 -16.50 0.64
CA ASP A 84 4.99 -17.32 1.50
C ASP A 84 3.71 -16.60 1.99
N GLY A 85 3.17 -15.70 1.17
CA GLY A 85 1.97 -14.93 1.47
C GLY A 85 2.17 -13.73 2.42
N GLY A 86 3.41 -13.31 2.70
CA GLY A 86 3.68 -12.21 3.60
C GLY A 86 4.90 -11.35 3.20
N ILE A 87 5.10 -10.28 3.98
CA ILE A 87 6.29 -9.44 3.93
C ILE A 87 7.14 -9.79 5.14
N ARG A 88 8.37 -10.24 4.91
CA ARG A 88 9.38 -10.41 5.95
C ARG A 88 10.27 -9.18 5.99
N LEU A 89 10.29 -8.50 7.15
CA LEU A 89 11.20 -7.40 7.43
C LEU A 89 12.64 -7.93 7.60
N GLY A 90 13.62 -7.18 7.09
CA GLY A 90 15.04 -7.46 7.32
C GLY A 90 15.56 -6.87 8.64
N ASP A 91 16.89 -6.94 8.79
CA ASP A 91 17.60 -6.56 10.03
C ASP A 91 18.30 -5.19 9.90
N ALA A 92 18.32 -4.59 8.71
CA ALA A 92 18.89 -3.27 8.51
C ALA A 92 18.14 -2.21 9.34
N PRO A 93 18.85 -1.22 9.92
CA PRO A 93 18.23 -0.20 10.74
C PRO A 93 17.27 0.70 9.94
N GLY A 94 16.35 1.34 10.66
CA GLY A 94 15.36 2.22 10.05
C GLY A 94 14.33 1.44 9.24
N LEU A 95 14.10 1.84 7.98
CA LEU A 95 13.16 1.15 7.10
C LEU A 95 13.77 -0.03 6.35
N GLY A 96 15.09 -0.21 6.44
CA GLY A 96 15.83 -1.13 5.58
C GLY A 96 15.79 -0.71 4.11
N ILE A 97 15.77 0.60 3.82
CA ILE A 97 15.71 1.14 2.45
C ILE A 97 16.92 2.03 2.21
N ILE A 98 17.63 1.77 1.12
CA ILE A 98 18.72 2.60 0.60
C ILE A 98 18.27 3.20 -0.73
N VAL A 99 18.47 4.50 -0.89
CA VAL A 99 18.10 5.26 -2.09
C VAL A 99 19.34 5.51 -2.95
N ASP A 100 19.27 5.14 -4.23
CA ASP A 100 20.23 5.51 -5.26
C ASP A 100 19.65 6.64 -6.12
N GLU A 101 20.01 7.88 -5.76
CA GLU A 101 19.52 9.07 -6.44
C GLU A 101 20.03 9.17 -7.90
N ALA A 102 21.19 8.59 -8.21
CA ALA A 102 21.74 8.63 -9.57
C ALA A 102 20.93 7.74 -10.52
N VAL A 103 20.56 6.54 -10.06
CA VAL A 103 19.67 5.64 -10.81
C VAL A 103 18.30 6.29 -11.01
N ILE A 104 17.71 6.87 -9.95
CA ILE A 104 16.43 7.58 -10.04
C ILE A 104 16.51 8.75 -11.05
N GLY A 105 17.56 9.57 -10.96
CA GLY A 105 17.75 10.72 -11.85
C GLY A 105 17.99 10.37 -13.32
N SER A 106 18.49 9.15 -13.60
CA SER A 106 18.69 8.65 -14.96
C SER A 106 17.46 7.97 -15.57
N GLY A 107 16.50 7.55 -14.74
CA GLY A 107 15.27 6.88 -15.15
C GLY A 107 14.23 7.88 -15.68
N SER A 108 14.01 7.88 -16.99
CA SER A 108 12.97 8.68 -17.67
C SER A 108 11.90 7.80 -18.33
N GLY A 109 11.50 6.73 -17.66
CA GLY A 109 10.38 5.89 -18.13
C GLY A 109 9.06 6.65 -18.08
N ALA A 110 8.27 6.60 -19.16
CA ALA A 110 6.96 7.23 -19.25
C ALA A 110 5.91 6.67 -18.25
N GLY A 111 6.25 5.59 -17.53
CA GLY A 111 5.44 4.77 -16.62
C GLY A 111 4.04 5.28 -16.26
N TRP A 112 3.83 5.61 -14.99
CA TRP A 112 2.55 6.11 -14.46
C TRP A 112 2.17 7.50 -14.96
N SER A 113 3.11 8.21 -15.58
CA SER A 113 2.90 9.53 -16.17
C SER A 113 2.20 9.47 -17.54
N SER A 114 2.04 8.27 -18.11
CA SER A 114 1.42 8.07 -19.41
C SER A 114 -0.09 8.37 -19.40
N GLU A 115 -0.55 9.14 -20.39
CA GLU A 115 -1.98 9.35 -20.56
C GLU A 115 -2.69 8.03 -20.89
N GLY A 116 -3.59 7.59 -20.01
CA GLY A 116 -4.35 6.35 -20.19
C GLY A 116 -3.64 5.10 -19.68
N GLY A 117 -2.60 5.24 -18.85
CA GLY A 117 -1.97 4.10 -18.16
C GLY A 117 -2.95 3.33 -17.25
N PRO A 118 -2.55 2.15 -16.76
CA PRO A 118 -3.42 1.22 -16.03
C PRO A 118 -4.05 1.82 -14.75
N HIS A 119 -3.45 2.89 -14.23
CA HIS A 119 -3.92 3.66 -13.08
C HIS A 119 -5.19 4.47 -13.32
N ARG A 120 -5.55 4.73 -14.58
CA ARG A 120 -6.71 5.53 -14.92
C ARG A 120 -7.92 4.61 -15.09
N ARG A 121 -8.85 4.66 -14.15
CA ARG A 121 -10.09 3.86 -14.23
C ARG A 121 -10.83 4.18 -15.56
N PRO A 122 -11.02 3.19 -16.45
CA PRO A 122 -11.76 3.43 -17.69
C PRO A 122 -13.20 3.84 -17.40
N ARG A 123 -13.80 4.64 -18.28
CA ARG A 123 -15.20 5.09 -18.16
C ARG A 123 -16.19 3.94 -18.00
N GLN A 124 -15.85 2.76 -18.51
CA GLN A 124 -16.71 1.56 -18.48
C GLN A 124 -16.27 0.50 -17.45
N ALA A 125 -15.38 0.84 -16.51
CA ALA A 125 -14.91 -0.08 -15.48
C ALA A 125 -16.05 -0.58 -14.60
N GLY A 126 -16.20 -1.90 -14.47
CA GLY A 126 -17.31 -2.55 -13.75
C GLY A 126 -18.55 -2.80 -14.61
N LEU A 127 -18.57 -2.35 -15.86
CA LEU A 127 -19.63 -2.69 -16.83
C LEU A 127 -19.26 -3.89 -17.72
N ARG A 128 -18.08 -4.49 -17.49
CA ARG A 128 -17.53 -5.58 -18.29
C ARG A 128 -16.65 -6.50 -17.43
N LEU A 129 -16.59 -7.77 -17.82
CA LEU A 129 -15.79 -8.80 -17.16
C LEU A 129 -14.36 -8.94 -17.72
N VAL A 130 -14.10 -8.44 -18.93
CA VAL A 130 -12.79 -8.53 -19.60
C VAL A 130 -12.38 -7.20 -20.24
N PRO A 131 -11.06 -6.88 -20.30
CA PRO A 131 -10.55 -5.68 -20.97
C PRO A 131 -10.80 -5.68 -22.49
N GLU A 132 -10.94 -4.50 -23.11
CA GLU A 132 -11.12 -4.35 -24.58
C GLU A 132 -9.85 -4.60 -25.39
N ARG A 133 -8.66 -4.48 -24.78
CA ARG A 133 -7.38 -4.83 -25.40
C ARG A 133 -6.58 -5.72 -24.46
N PRO A 134 -5.77 -6.66 -25.00
CA PRO A 134 -4.76 -7.35 -24.22
C PRO A 134 -3.88 -6.31 -23.53
N LEU A 135 -3.62 -6.51 -22.23
CA LEU A 135 -2.54 -5.78 -21.58
C LEU A 135 -1.26 -6.13 -22.36
N VAL A 136 -0.64 -5.13 -22.96
CA VAL A 136 0.68 -5.31 -23.57
C VAL A 136 1.61 -5.65 -22.40
N ALA A 137 2.20 -6.83 -22.42
CA ALA A 137 3.20 -7.21 -21.41
C ALA A 137 4.36 -6.22 -21.49
N GLU A 138 4.71 -5.59 -20.37
CA GLU A 138 5.96 -4.85 -20.21
C GLU A 138 7.16 -5.81 -20.17
#